data_AF-A0A2R3JV56-F1
#
_entry.id   AF-A0A2R3JV56-F1
#
_cell.length_a   1.000
_cell.length_b   1.000
_cell.length_c   1.000
_cell.angle_alpha   90.00
_cell.angle_beta   90.00
_cell.angle_gamma   90.00
#
_symmetry.space_group_name_H-M   'P 1'
#
loop_
_entity.id
_entity.type
_entity.pdbx_description
1 polymer ?
#
loop_
_entity_poly.entity_id
_entity_poly.type
_entity_poly.pdbx_seq_one_letter_code
_entity_poly.pdbx_strand_id
1 'polypeptide(L)'
;MKPTITTYDYSYITQQINHLVSTYLAVNDWQIRATVRAMTVERVAAILPSGDPITQAFLTQLAPDRLSRAMAAQLLTQLIPLVVPFPQLSAKQLTKLFRKVKKLKQPTWADLNLHELTYLGWNDGGNQKKYLVLPDNDRLIGIQGSLAPTTVKGVCAICQTIGNVALFMATTRRSGLGTYTRKGNYICRDSAQCNRQLTDPQALTAFLAVVRPQR
;
A
#
# COMPACT_ATOMS: atom_id res chain seq x y z
N MET A 1 -18.17 -13.45 -8.72
CA MET A 1 -18.36 -12.82 -7.40
C MET A 1 -17.97 -11.36 -7.49
N LYS A 2 -18.57 -10.47 -6.69
CA LYS A 2 -18.15 -9.08 -6.62
C LYS A 2 -17.05 -8.96 -5.56
N PRO A 3 -15.92 -8.29 -5.84
CA PRO A 3 -14.89 -8.06 -4.83
C PRO A 3 -15.46 -7.19 -3.70
N THR A 4 -15.10 -7.49 -2.45
CA THR A 4 -15.68 -6.91 -1.24
C THR A 4 -14.66 -6.32 -0.28
N ILE A 5 -13.38 -6.71 -0.35
CA ILE A 5 -12.34 -6.20 0.55
C ILE A 5 -11.40 -5.22 -0.18
N THR A 6 -10.87 -4.26 0.55
CA THR A 6 -9.97 -3.25 -0.01
C THR A 6 -8.51 -3.75 -0.04
N THR A 7 -7.62 -3.01 -0.71
CA THR A 7 -6.18 -3.29 -0.69
C THR A 7 -5.56 -3.02 0.69
N TYR A 8 -6.16 -2.12 1.49
CA TYR A 8 -5.79 -1.92 2.90
C TYR A 8 -6.09 -3.16 3.74
N ASP A 9 -7.29 -3.73 3.57
CA ASP A 9 -7.72 -4.96 4.23
C ASP A 9 -6.81 -6.13 3.86
N TYR A 10 -6.52 -6.30 2.57
CA TYR A 10 -5.62 -7.34 2.09
C TYR A 10 -4.20 -7.21 2.66
N SER A 11 -3.68 -5.98 2.73
CA SER A 11 -2.38 -5.69 3.35
C SER A 11 -2.39 -5.99 4.85
N TYR A 12 -3.49 -5.67 5.55
CA TYR A 12 -3.65 -5.96 6.97
C TYR A 12 -3.69 -7.47 7.24
N ILE A 13 -4.50 -8.22 6.48
CA ILE A 13 -4.57 -9.68 6.56
C ILE A 13 -3.20 -10.28 6.31
N THR A 14 -2.49 -9.83 5.28
CA THR A 14 -1.12 -10.26 4.95
C THR A 14 -0.17 -10.05 6.14
N GLN A 15 -0.26 -8.92 6.84
CA GLN A 15 0.53 -8.66 8.04
C GLN A 15 0.16 -9.60 9.21
N GLN A 16 -1.12 -9.89 9.43
CA GLN A 16 -1.55 -10.84 10.46
C GLN A 16 -1.04 -12.26 10.19
N ILE A 17 -1.13 -12.72 8.93
CA ILE A 17 -0.62 -14.04 8.54
C ILE A 17 0.91 -14.11 8.66
N ASN A 18 1.64 -13.08 8.25
CA ASN A 18 3.09 -13.04 8.41
C ASN A 18 3.51 -13.03 9.89
N HIS A 19 2.75 -12.35 10.75
CA HIS A 19 2.96 -12.38 12.20
C HIS A 19 2.73 -13.78 12.76
N LEU A 20 1.63 -14.45 12.37
CA LEU A 20 1.33 -15.83 12.77
C LEU A 20 2.48 -16.78 12.39
N VAL A 21 2.94 -16.74 11.14
CA VAL A 21 4.07 -17.56 10.66
C VAL A 21 5.34 -17.26 11.45
N SER A 22 5.62 -16.00 11.74
CA SER A 22 6.81 -15.61 12.51
C SER A 22 6.74 -16.17 13.93
N THR A 23 5.57 -16.13 14.57
CA THR A 23 5.32 -16.73 15.87
C THR A 23 5.50 -18.25 15.85
N TYR A 24 4.97 -18.94 14.83
CA TYR A 24 5.16 -20.39 14.69
C TYR A 24 6.62 -20.81 14.55
N LEU A 25 7.48 -19.95 13.98
CA LEU A 25 8.90 -20.21 13.83
C LEU A 25 9.70 -19.86 15.10
N ALA A 26 9.26 -18.87 15.87
CA ALA A 26 9.98 -18.38 17.05
C ALA A 26 9.55 -19.05 18.36
N VAL A 27 8.32 -19.57 18.44
CA VAL A 27 7.71 -20.02 19.70
C VAL A 27 7.41 -21.52 19.68
N ASN A 28 7.99 -22.23 20.66
CA ASN A 28 7.77 -23.67 20.85
C ASN A 28 6.53 -24.02 21.68
N ASP A 29 6.06 -23.11 22.54
CA ASP A 29 4.87 -23.32 23.37
C ASP A 29 3.59 -23.37 22.53
N TRP A 30 2.82 -24.46 22.67
CA TRP A 30 1.61 -24.70 21.88
C TRP A 30 0.43 -23.82 22.32
N GLN A 31 0.33 -23.45 23.60
CA GLN A 31 -0.75 -22.60 24.11
C GLN A 31 -0.58 -21.18 23.59
N ILE A 32 0.65 -20.68 23.54
CA ILE A 32 0.96 -19.37 22.96
C ILE A 32 0.64 -19.37 21.46
N ARG A 33 1.08 -20.38 20.70
CA ARG A 33 0.74 -20.50 19.27
C ARG A 33 -0.77 -20.58 19.03
N ALA A 34 -1.48 -21.38 19.83
CA ALA A 34 -2.94 -21.50 19.74
C ALA A 34 -3.64 -20.16 20.01
N THR A 35 -3.17 -19.39 21.00
CA THR A 35 -3.70 -18.08 21.34
C THR A 35 -3.49 -17.09 20.19
N VAL A 36 -2.25 -16.99 19.67
CA VAL A 36 -1.94 -16.09 18.55
C VAL A 36 -2.71 -16.47 17.29
N ARG A 37 -2.88 -17.78 17.02
CA ARG A 37 -3.75 -18.26 15.93
C ARG A 37 -5.19 -17.83 16.12
N ALA A 38 -5.77 -18.03 17.31
CA ALA A 38 -7.16 -17.65 17.60
C ALA A 38 -7.38 -16.15 17.38
N MET A 39 -6.49 -15.31 17.90
CA MET A 39 -6.54 -13.85 17.70
C MET A 39 -6.36 -13.47 16.22
N THR A 40 -5.52 -14.18 15.48
CA THR A 40 -5.32 -13.94 14.04
C THR A 40 -6.58 -14.29 13.26
N VAL A 41 -7.19 -15.45 13.54
CA VAL A 41 -8.45 -15.89 12.91
C VAL A 41 -9.58 -14.91 13.21
N GLU A 42 -9.73 -14.47 14.46
CA GLU A 42 -10.74 -13.49 14.87
C GLU A 42 -10.61 -12.18 14.07
N ARG A 43 -9.40 -11.60 14.02
CA ARG A 43 -9.13 -10.35 13.29
C ARG A 43 -9.40 -10.47 11.80
N VAL A 44 -8.99 -11.57 11.19
CA VAL A 44 -9.17 -11.78 9.74
C VAL A 44 -10.64 -12.06 9.41
N ALA A 45 -11.33 -12.86 10.23
CA ALA A 45 -12.75 -13.14 10.05
C ALA A 45 -13.64 -11.90 10.20
N ALA A 46 -13.24 -10.92 11.01
CA ALA A 46 -13.95 -9.64 11.13
C ALA A 46 -13.94 -8.78 9.85
N ILE A 47 -12.98 -9.03 8.95
CA ILE A 47 -12.79 -8.28 7.69
C ILE A 47 -13.38 -9.04 6.51
N LEU A 48 -13.24 -10.36 6.49
CA LEU A 48 -13.67 -11.20 5.39
C LEU A 48 -15.20 -11.39 5.38
N PRO A 49 -15.83 -11.48 4.18
CA PRO A 49 -17.26 -11.74 4.07
C PRO A 49 -17.60 -13.15 4.61
N SER A 50 -18.40 -13.22 5.68
CA SER A 50 -18.69 -14.45 6.43
C SER A 50 -19.42 -15.53 5.63
N GLY A 51 -20.26 -15.14 4.66
CA GLY A 51 -21.00 -16.06 3.78
C GLY A 51 -20.24 -16.53 2.54
N ASP A 52 -18.98 -16.14 2.37
CA ASP A 52 -18.20 -16.45 1.16
C ASP A 52 -17.45 -17.79 1.29
N PRO A 53 -17.58 -18.73 0.33
CA PRO A 53 -16.83 -19.98 0.31
C PRO A 53 -15.31 -19.81 0.38
N ILE A 54 -14.76 -18.74 -0.22
CA ILE A 54 -13.32 -18.43 -0.17
C ILE A 54 -12.91 -18.12 1.26
N THR A 55 -13.71 -17.34 1.99
CA THR A 55 -13.48 -17.03 3.41
C THR A 55 -13.43 -18.31 4.24
N GLN A 56 -14.42 -19.20 4.08
CA GLN A 56 -14.49 -20.44 4.86
C GLN A 56 -13.30 -21.38 4.56
N ALA A 57 -12.94 -21.52 3.28
CA ALA A 57 -11.78 -22.30 2.87
C ALA A 57 -10.46 -21.72 3.41
N PHE A 58 -10.31 -20.39 3.37
CA PHE A 58 -9.14 -19.69 3.88
C PHE A 58 -8.99 -19.87 5.39
N LEU A 59 -10.04 -19.65 6.17
CA LEU A 59 -10.02 -19.80 7.63
C LEU A 59 -9.76 -21.25 8.07
N THR A 60 -10.33 -22.22 7.34
CA THR A 60 -10.09 -23.65 7.60
C THR A 60 -8.62 -24.01 7.42
N GLN A 61 -7.95 -23.45 6.41
CA GLN A 61 -6.53 -23.67 6.16
C GLN A 61 -5.60 -22.99 7.19
N LEU A 62 -6.12 -22.11 8.04
CA LEU A 62 -5.40 -21.56 9.20
C LEU A 62 -5.49 -22.44 10.45
N ALA A 63 -6.33 -23.49 10.44
CA ALA A 63 -6.49 -24.40 11.58
C ALA A 63 -5.19 -25.11 12.02
N PRO A 64 -4.27 -25.53 11.13
CA PRO A 64 -3.02 -26.16 11.53
C PRO A 64 -2.19 -25.30 12.50
N ASP A 65 -1.51 -25.95 13.46
CA ASP A 65 -0.61 -25.29 14.43
C ASP A 65 0.73 -24.84 13.80
N ARG A 66 0.95 -25.16 12.52
CA ARG A 66 2.13 -24.75 11.77
C ARG A 66 1.74 -24.33 10.36
N LEU A 67 2.41 -23.28 9.89
CA LEU A 67 2.28 -22.72 8.56
C LEU A 67 3.65 -22.21 8.12
N SER A 68 4.14 -22.71 6.99
CA SER A 68 5.41 -22.22 6.43
C SER A 68 5.19 -20.89 5.70
N ARG A 69 6.27 -20.11 5.48
CA ARG A 69 6.21 -18.87 4.69
C ARG A 69 5.69 -19.11 3.27
N ALA A 70 6.09 -20.21 2.64
CA ALA A 70 5.65 -20.55 1.29
C ALA A 70 4.15 -20.89 1.25
N MET A 71 3.67 -21.71 2.20
CA MET A 71 2.24 -22.03 2.31
C MET A 71 1.41 -20.79 2.64
N ALA A 72 1.89 -19.91 3.51
CA ALA A 72 1.22 -18.66 3.82
C ALA A 72 1.07 -17.76 2.59
N ALA A 73 2.13 -17.62 1.78
CA ALA A 73 2.06 -16.86 0.54
C ALA A 73 1.04 -17.45 -0.44
N GLN A 74 0.99 -18.78 -0.58
CA GLN A 74 0.00 -19.48 -1.41
C GLN A 74 -1.42 -19.35 -0.85
N LEU A 75 -1.59 -19.34 0.47
CA LEU A 75 -2.88 -19.18 1.11
C LEU A 75 -3.44 -17.77 0.89
N LEU A 76 -2.59 -16.74 0.98
CA LEU A 76 -3.00 -15.35 0.73
C LEU A 76 -3.49 -15.12 -0.69
N THR A 77 -2.95 -15.82 -1.70
CA THR A 77 -3.41 -15.65 -3.09
C THR A 77 -4.85 -16.11 -3.30
N GLN A 78 -5.39 -16.96 -2.43
CA GLN A 78 -6.79 -17.39 -2.47
C GLN A 78 -7.76 -16.23 -2.21
N LEU A 79 -7.31 -15.17 -1.53
CA LEU A 79 -8.13 -13.98 -1.25
C LEU A 79 -8.18 -12.99 -2.42
N ILE A 80 -7.29 -13.11 -3.43
CA ILE A 80 -7.22 -12.19 -4.57
C ILE A 80 -8.60 -11.94 -5.23
N PRO A 81 -9.46 -12.95 -5.47
CA PRO A 81 -10.80 -12.74 -6.05
C PRO A 81 -11.73 -11.85 -5.21
N LEU A 82 -11.47 -11.71 -3.90
CA LEU A 82 -12.24 -10.85 -3.00
C LEU A 82 -11.72 -9.41 -2.98
N VAL A 83 -10.49 -9.17 -3.43
CA VAL A 83 -9.84 -7.85 -3.35
C VAL A 83 -10.27 -6.96 -4.51
N VAL A 84 -10.75 -5.76 -4.19
CA VAL A 84 -10.98 -4.71 -5.18
C VAL A 84 -9.61 -4.21 -5.70
N PRO A 85 -9.23 -4.47 -6.96
CA PRO A 85 -7.93 -4.05 -7.47
C PRO A 85 -7.88 -2.54 -7.69
N PHE A 86 -6.68 -1.97 -7.62
CA PHE A 86 -6.47 -0.60 -8.08
C PHE A 86 -6.89 -0.46 -9.55
N PRO A 87 -7.61 0.62 -9.92
CA PRO A 87 -8.03 0.81 -11.30
C PRO A 87 -6.82 1.02 -12.21
N GLN A 88 -6.72 0.20 -13.25
CA GLN A 88 -5.75 0.42 -14.31
C GLN A 88 -6.08 1.71 -15.08
N LEU A 89 -5.08 2.55 -15.31
CA LEU A 89 -5.25 3.81 -16.04
C LEU A 89 -4.59 3.74 -17.41
N SER A 90 -5.29 4.24 -18.42
CA SER A 90 -4.73 4.48 -19.74
C SER A 90 -3.62 5.55 -19.69
N ALA A 91 -2.72 5.51 -20.67
CA ALA A 91 -1.68 6.53 -20.83
C ALA A 91 -2.25 7.95 -20.96
N LYS A 92 -3.45 8.10 -21.54
CA LYS A 92 -4.18 9.37 -21.65
C LYS A 92 -4.66 9.86 -20.28
N GLN A 93 -5.20 8.97 -19.44
CA GLN A 93 -5.61 9.31 -18.06
C GLN A 93 -4.41 9.73 -17.21
N LEU A 94 -3.29 8.98 -17.25
CA LEU A 94 -2.06 9.36 -16.55
C LEU A 94 -1.53 10.71 -17.01
N THR A 95 -1.45 10.96 -18.32
CA THR A 95 -1.04 12.26 -18.87
C THR A 95 -1.97 13.39 -18.41
N LYS A 96 -3.28 13.13 -18.30
CA LYS A 96 -4.26 14.10 -17.79
C LYS A 96 -4.04 14.44 -16.31
N LEU A 97 -3.56 13.49 -15.49
CA LEU A 97 -3.20 13.75 -14.09
C LEU A 97 -1.91 14.59 -13.97
N PHE A 98 -1.01 14.49 -14.95
CA PHE A 98 0.29 15.18 -14.97
C PHE A 98 0.46 16.12 -16.17
N ARG A 99 -0.56 16.94 -16.49
CA ARG A 99 -0.58 17.79 -17.73
C ARG A 99 0.64 18.67 -17.96
N LYS A 100 1.36 19.03 -16.90
CA LYS A 100 2.54 19.91 -16.95
C LYS A 100 3.85 19.14 -17.23
N VAL A 101 3.78 17.82 -17.43
CA VAL A 101 4.93 16.95 -17.66
C VAL A 101 4.96 16.53 -19.13
N LYS A 102 5.88 17.12 -19.91
CA LYS A 102 5.96 16.90 -21.37
C LYS A 102 6.30 15.46 -21.79
N LYS A 103 7.07 14.72 -20.96
CA LYS A 103 7.52 13.35 -21.22
C LYS A 103 7.41 12.52 -19.94
N LEU A 104 6.18 12.20 -19.55
CA LEU A 104 5.91 11.38 -18.37
C LEU A 104 6.37 9.95 -18.64
N LYS A 105 7.46 9.49 -18.00
CA LYS A 105 7.79 8.07 -17.94
C LYS A 105 6.69 7.38 -17.13
N GLN A 106 6.03 6.39 -17.70
CA GLN A 106 4.94 5.66 -17.05
C GLN A 106 5.44 4.28 -16.58
N PRO A 107 4.89 3.73 -15.49
CA PRO A 107 5.18 2.37 -15.09
C PRO A 107 4.55 1.37 -16.06
N THR A 108 5.18 0.20 -16.20
CA THR A 108 4.61 -0.94 -16.93
C THR A 108 3.53 -1.59 -16.08
N TRP A 109 2.28 -1.58 -16.54
CA TRP A 109 1.16 -2.12 -15.77
C TRP A 109 1.24 -3.63 -15.51
N ALA A 110 1.87 -4.39 -16.42
CA ALA A 110 2.04 -5.83 -16.28
C ALA A 110 2.93 -6.22 -15.08
N ASP A 111 3.79 -5.31 -14.62
CA ASP A 111 4.71 -5.56 -13.51
C ASP A 111 4.09 -5.21 -12.14
N LEU A 112 2.86 -4.68 -12.12
CA LEU A 112 2.19 -4.19 -10.92
C LEU A 112 1.18 -5.21 -10.39
N ASN A 113 1.27 -5.54 -9.10
CA ASN A 113 0.20 -6.26 -8.42
C ASN A 113 -0.91 -5.28 -7.99
N LEU A 114 -1.97 -5.19 -8.79
CA LEU A 114 -3.09 -4.26 -8.55
C LEU A 114 -3.87 -4.58 -7.28
N HIS A 115 -3.84 -5.83 -6.79
CA HIS A 115 -4.53 -6.23 -5.56
C HIS A 115 -3.75 -5.85 -4.29
N GLU A 116 -2.48 -5.47 -4.43
CA GLU A 116 -1.68 -4.88 -3.35
C GLU A 116 -1.57 -3.37 -3.46
N LEU A 117 -2.13 -2.75 -4.51
CA LEU A 117 -1.88 -1.36 -4.84
C LEU A 117 -2.99 -0.46 -4.29
N THR A 118 -2.70 0.24 -3.21
CA THR A 118 -3.59 1.27 -2.65
C THR A 118 -3.42 2.62 -3.35
N TYR A 119 -2.19 2.94 -3.75
CA TYR A 119 -1.87 4.10 -4.57
C TYR A 119 -0.75 3.74 -5.55
N LEU A 120 -0.75 4.36 -6.73
CA LEU A 120 0.31 4.16 -7.70
C LEU A 120 1.45 5.14 -7.45
N GLY A 121 2.68 4.64 -7.31
CA GLY A 121 3.86 5.48 -7.12
C GLY A 121 5.07 4.96 -7.87
N TRP A 122 5.80 5.84 -8.58
CA TRP A 122 7.03 5.45 -9.28
C TRP A 122 8.07 6.57 -9.29
N ASN A 123 9.33 6.16 -9.41
CA ASN A 123 10.48 7.06 -9.41
C ASN A 123 10.97 7.30 -10.84
N ASP A 124 11.32 8.54 -11.15
CA ASP A 124 12.09 8.91 -12.32
C ASP A 124 13.49 9.34 -11.87
N GLY A 125 14.40 8.38 -11.82
CA GLY A 125 15.77 8.59 -11.33
C GLY A 125 16.54 9.65 -12.11
N GLY A 126 16.28 9.76 -13.43
CA GLY A 126 16.96 10.75 -14.27
C GLY A 126 16.60 12.19 -13.93
N ASN A 127 15.43 12.44 -13.34
CA ASN A 127 14.98 13.76 -12.94
C ASN A 127 14.88 13.93 -11.41
N GLN A 128 15.29 12.91 -10.63
CA GLN A 128 15.09 12.85 -9.18
C GLN A 128 13.65 13.19 -8.76
N LYS A 129 12.68 12.65 -9.50
CA LYS A 129 11.25 12.87 -9.24
C LYS A 129 10.57 11.60 -8.76
N LYS A 130 9.53 11.77 -7.97
CA LYS A 130 8.52 10.74 -7.72
C LYS A 130 7.16 11.25 -8.17
N TYR A 131 6.42 10.38 -8.83
CA TYR A 131 5.04 10.60 -9.23
C TYR A 131 4.15 9.69 -8.38
N LEU A 132 3.04 10.24 -7.91
CA LEU A 132 2.06 9.57 -7.07
C LEU A 132 0.68 9.78 -7.68
N VAL A 133 -0.12 8.72 -7.80
CA VAL A 133 -1.54 8.77 -8.11
C VAL A 133 -2.29 8.20 -6.93
N LEU A 134 -3.04 9.06 -6.24
CA LEU A 134 -3.69 8.74 -4.97
C LEU A 134 -5.21 8.87 -5.10
N PRO A 135 -5.99 8.06 -4.36
CA PRO A 135 -7.42 8.29 -4.17
C PRO A 135 -7.67 9.55 -3.31
N ASP A 136 -8.65 10.36 -3.73
CA ASP A 136 -9.13 11.58 -3.06
C ASP A 136 -10.60 11.80 -3.44
N ASN A 137 -11.53 11.66 -2.47
CA ASN A 137 -12.97 11.90 -2.65
C ASN A 137 -13.54 11.26 -3.95
N ASP A 138 -13.43 9.93 -4.06
CA ASP A 138 -13.88 9.09 -5.20
C ASP A 138 -13.20 9.37 -6.55
N ARG A 139 -12.08 10.12 -6.54
CA ARG A 139 -11.31 10.42 -7.74
C ARG A 139 -9.84 10.12 -7.52
N LEU A 140 -9.10 9.99 -8.61
CA LEU A 140 -7.65 9.89 -8.57
C LEU A 140 -7.03 11.25 -8.86
N ILE A 141 -6.03 11.62 -8.07
CA ILE A 141 -5.25 12.84 -8.26
C ILE A 141 -3.78 12.52 -8.46
N GLY A 142 -3.12 13.30 -9.32
CA GLY A 142 -1.67 13.20 -9.55
C GLY A 142 -0.90 14.20 -8.70
N ILE A 143 0.05 13.71 -7.90
CA ILE A 143 1.02 14.53 -7.18
C ILE A 143 2.41 14.19 -7.69
N GLN A 144 3.18 15.22 -8.00
CA GLN A 144 4.59 15.08 -8.36
C GLN A 144 5.47 15.93 -7.45
N GLY A 145 6.68 15.47 -7.23
CA GLY A 145 7.65 16.15 -6.38
C GLY A 145 9.07 15.69 -6.62
N SER A 146 10.02 16.46 -6.10
CA SER A 146 11.41 16.01 -6.02
C SER A 146 11.53 14.94 -4.95
N LEU A 147 12.31 13.89 -5.23
CA LEU A 147 12.67 12.86 -4.27
C LEU A 147 14.18 12.95 -4.07
N ALA A 148 14.62 13.15 -2.82
CA ALA A 148 16.04 13.19 -2.50
C ALA A 148 16.74 11.92 -3.00
N PRO A 149 17.97 12.00 -3.55
CA PRO A 149 18.68 10.82 -4.02
C PRO A 149 19.09 9.89 -2.87
N THR A 150 19.35 10.47 -1.70
CA THR A 150 19.75 9.76 -0.48
C THR A 150 18.56 9.06 0.16
N THR A 151 18.84 7.88 0.71
CA THR A 151 17.87 7.07 1.44
C THR A 151 18.38 6.91 2.87
N VAL A 152 17.49 7.07 3.85
CA VAL A 152 17.80 6.90 5.27
C VAL A 152 16.82 5.91 5.89
N LYS A 153 17.17 5.35 7.05
CA LYS A 153 16.21 4.61 7.87
C LYS A 153 15.34 5.62 8.63
N GLY A 154 14.04 5.46 8.56
CA GLY A 154 13.11 6.36 9.25
C GLY A 154 11.66 5.94 9.06
N VAL A 155 10.75 6.68 9.71
CA VAL A 155 9.30 6.46 9.60
C VAL A 155 8.78 7.09 8.31
N CYS A 156 8.05 6.30 7.52
CA CYS A 156 7.38 6.78 6.32
C CYS A 156 6.09 7.52 6.69
N ALA A 157 5.89 8.73 6.16
CA ALA A 157 4.66 9.49 6.40
C ALA A 157 3.41 8.90 5.73
N ILE A 158 3.55 7.94 4.81
CA ILE A 158 2.42 7.27 4.13
C ILE A 158 2.00 6.01 4.88
N CYS A 159 2.88 5.01 5.01
CA CYS A 159 2.54 3.74 5.65
C CYS A 159 2.79 3.74 7.17
N GLN A 160 3.37 4.80 7.73
CA GLN A 160 3.69 4.94 9.16
C GLN A 160 4.60 3.85 9.74
N THR A 161 5.27 3.07 8.89
CA THR A 161 6.25 2.06 9.30
C THR A 161 7.68 2.56 9.15
N ILE A 162 8.61 1.98 9.92
CA ILE A 162 10.04 2.18 9.75
C ILE A 162 10.51 1.46 8.47
N GLY A 163 11.24 2.17 7.62
CA GLY A 163 11.75 1.64 6.38
C GLY A 163 12.85 2.47 5.76
N ASN A 164 13.17 2.16 4.51
CA ASN A 164 14.08 2.93 3.67
C ASN A 164 13.31 4.10 3.06
N VAL A 165 13.47 5.29 3.64
CA VAL A 165 12.73 6.49 3.27
C VAL A 165 13.62 7.52 2.60
N ALA A 166 13.02 8.35 1.75
CA ALA A 166 13.66 9.51 1.15
C ALA A 166 12.74 10.73 1.29
N LEU A 167 13.32 11.91 1.44
CA LEU A 167 12.56 13.16 1.54
C LEU A 167 11.87 13.42 0.20
N PHE A 168 10.54 13.43 0.22
CA PHE A 168 9.71 13.81 -0.92
C PHE A 168 9.16 15.22 -0.71
N MET A 169 9.37 16.10 -1.67
CA MET A 169 8.86 17.47 -1.65
C MET A 169 7.91 17.69 -2.82
N ALA A 170 6.62 17.85 -2.53
CA ALA A 170 5.59 18.06 -3.52
C ALA A 170 5.73 19.43 -4.20
N THR A 171 5.49 19.44 -5.51
CA THR A 171 5.49 20.68 -6.31
C THR A 171 4.14 21.36 -6.17
N THR A 172 3.95 22.19 -5.15
CA THR A 172 2.76 23.03 -5.01
C THR A 172 3.05 24.45 -5.50
N ARG A 173 2.18 25.01 -6.34
CA ARG A 173 2.23 26.45 -6.70
C ARG A 173 1.22 27.18 -5.82
N ARG A 174 1.64 28.25 -5.16
CA ARG A 174 0.73 29.28 -4.65
C ARG A 174 0.46 30.27 -5.78
N SER A 175 -0.77 30.78 -5.89
CA SER A 175 -1.06 31.93 -6.75
C SER A 175 -0.37 33.17 -6.17
N GLY A 176 0.69 33.67 -6.82
CA GLY A 176 1.43 34.87 -6.39
C GLY A 176 2.92 34.82 -6.75
N LEU A 177 3.52 35.99 -6.99
CA LEU A 177 4.89 36.20 -7.46
C LEU A 177 5.95 35.40 -6.67
N GLY A 178 6.61 34.46 -7.36
CA GLY A 178 7.98 34.02 -7.09
C GLY A 178 8.24 32.98 -6.00
N THR A 179 7.43 32.88 -4.94
CA THR A 179 7.76 32.00 -3.79
C THR A 179 7.03 30.66 -3.83
N TYR A 180 7.77 29.57 -4.07
CA TYR A 180 7.26 28.19 -3.97
C TYR A 180 7.37 27.70 -2.53
N THR A 181 6.26 27.41 -1.85
CA THR A 181 6.31 26.60 -0.63
C THR A 181 6.37 25.13 -1.03
N ARG A 182 7.51 24.48 -0.76
CA ARG A 182 7.63 23.03 -0.93
C ARG A 182 7.12 22.37 0.35
N LYS A 183 6.05 21.59 0.25
CA LYS A 183 5.55 20.75 1.36
C LYS A 183 5.94 19.31 1.10
N GLY A 184 6.38 18.61 2.14
CA GLY A 184 6.96 17.30 1.97
C GLY A 184 7.24 16.61 3.28
N ASN A 185 7.55 15.32 3.19
CA ASN A 185 7.95 14.50 4.31
C ASN A 185 8.77 13.30 3.81
N TYR A 186 9.39 12.56 4.72
CA TYR A 186 10.02 11.29 4.42
C TYR A 186 8.96 10.25 4.06
N ILE A 187 9.11 9.63 2.90
CA ILE A 187 8.24 8.53 2.45
C ILE A 187 9.10 7.38 1.93
N CYS A 188 8.54 6.17 1.91
CA CYS A 188 9.20 5.00 1.36
C CYS A 188 9.69 5.27 -0.06
N ARG A 189 10.96 4.95 -0.32
CA ARG A 189 11.54 5.09 -1.65
C ARG A 189 10.92 4.09 -2.63
N ASP A 190 10.73 2.86 -2.17
CA ASP A 190 9.96 1.81 -2.84
C ASP A 190 8.47 1.94 -2.50
N SER A 191 7.68 2.28 -3.51
CA SER A 191 6.22 2.42 -3.36
C SER A 191 5.50 1.09 -3.32
N ALA A 192 6.05 0.00 -3.88
CA ALA A 192 5.45 -1.33 -3.76
C ALA A 192 5.55 -1.85 -2.31
N GLN A 193 6.73 -1.67 -1.69
CA GLN A 193 6.89 -1.95 -0.26
C GLN A 193 5.94 -1.10 0.59
N CYS A 194 5.84 0.20 0.30
CA CYS A 194 4.96 1.11 1.04
C CYS A 194 3.50 0.66 0.98
N ASN A 195 3.02 0.22 -0.18
CA ASN A 195 1.66 -0.25 -0.37
C ASN A 195 1.37 -1.51 0.46
N ARG A 196 2.27 -2.52 0.47
CA ARG A 196 2.14 -3.72 1.32
C ARG A 196 2.12 -3.42 2.83
N GLN A 197 2.68 -2.29 3.24
CA GLN A 197 2.73 -1.84 4.62
C GLN A 197 1.54 -0.95 5.01
N LEU A 198 0.77 -0.48 4.03
CA LEU A 198 -0.29 0.51 4.23
C LEU A 198 -1.62 -0.18 4.57
N THR A 199 -1.96 -0.21 5.85
CA THR A 199 -3.16 -0.86 6.39
C THR A 199 -4.23 0.11 6.87
N ASP A 200 -3.85 1.37 7.12
CA ASP A 200 -4.76 2.42 7.58
C ASP A 200 -5.01 3.46 6.47
N PRO A 201 -6.27 3.61 6.00
CA PRO A 201 -6.65 4.67 5.07
C PRO A 201 -6.32 6.09 5.57
N GLN A 202 -6.44 6.33 6.88
CA GLN A 202 -6.24 7.66 7.45
C GLN A 202 -4.79 8.15 7.26
N ALA A 203 -3.81 7.24 7.29
CA ALA A 203 -2.41 7.58 7.08
C ALA A 203 -2.16 8.19 5.69
N LEU A 204 -2.77 7.62 4.64
CA LEU A 204 -2.67 8.17 3.29
C LEU A 204 -3.39 9.51 3.16
N THR A 205 -4.57 9.64 3.78
CA THR A 205 -5.34 10.90 3.82
C THR A 205 -4.58 12.01 4.55
N ALA A 206 -3.94 11.71 5.67
CA ALA A 206 -3.13 12.65 6.44
C ALA A 206 -1.91 13.12 5.63
N PHE A 207 -1.21 12.19 4.96
CA PHE A 207 -0.14 12.55 4.04
C PHE A 207 -0.66 13.46 2.92
N LEU A 208 -1.79 13.12 2.32
CA LEU A 208 -2.39 13.90 1.25
C LEU A 208 -2.70 15.34 1.70
N ALA A 209 -3.24 15.53 2.90
CA ALA A 209 -3.52 16.86 3.44
C ALA A 209 -2.28 17.77 3.53
N VAL A 210 -1.09 17.17 3.71
CA VAL A 210 0.20 17.89 3.73
C VAL A 210 0.65 18.28 2.33
N VAL A 211 0.59 17.35 1.37
CA VAL A 211 1.21 17.53 0.05
C VAL A 211 0.27 18.03 -1.05
N ARG A 212 -1.03 18.14 -0.76
CA ARG A 212 -2.02 18.59 -1.74
C ARG A 212 -1.70 20.00 -2.24
N PRO A 213 -1.73 20.24 -3.56
CA PRO A 213 -1.66 21.60 -4.10
C PRO A 213 -2.82 22.42 -3.54
N GLN A 214 -2.52 23.53 -2.86
CA GLN A 214 -3.54 24.54 -2.54
C GLN A 214 -4.00 25.16 -3.84
N ARG A 215 -5.31 25.08 -4.12
CA ARG A 215 -5.91 25.75 -5.27
C ARG A 215 -5.94 27.25 -5.05
#